data_AF-A0A7U9XJY3-F1
#
_entry.id   AF-A0A7U9XJY3-F1
#
_cell.length_a   1.000
_cell.length_b   1.000
_cell.length_c   1.000
_cell.angle_alpha   90.00
_cell.angle_beta   90.00
_cell.angle_gamma   90.00
#
_symmetry.space_group_name_H-M   'P 1'
#
loop_
_entity.id
_entity.type
_entity.pdbx_description
1 polymer ?
#
loop_
_entity_poly.entity_id
_entity_poly.type
_entity_poly.pdbx_seq_one_letter_code
_entity_poly.pdbx_strand_id
1 'polypeptide(L)'
;MMKKWLGILFVCGVLSALAVTVKCTEDGEQKEFQESERNGCRQNREGGKGTEMRREKQDKRESAIRIPTVKEVSDNPYIYRYNHDLGRAKGLLSKDCLNDRYLRLQAVYRANLDAYLREVLDIETLDEELRNSRLGFVSHKSGKQNLYERGSAMGLEFIYLRNNLYIEYLDEEQLCLLERRQETGKHPVTDEIKAMVTETFREIIRVRDPRDWEDRSSFLYPEVQGQKPMIPNHALVLGIANDMEYDASGRLAPDAFRREKYEFLDRIKKEKEREYSRITGVKVYILIE
;
A
#
# COMPACT_ATOMS: atom_id res chain seq x y z
N MET A 1 -20.06 -16.79 -69.24
CA MET A 1 -19.10 -17.69 -68.56
C MET A 1 -19.64 -17.91 -67.15
N MET A 2 -20.36 -19.01 -66.78
CA MET A 2 -19.93 -20.42 -66.67
C MET A 2 -18.54 -20.52 -66.01
N LYS A 3 -18.25 -21.18 -64.87
CA LYS A 3 -18.81 -22.35 -64.16
C LYS A 3 -18.22 -22.38 -62.72
N LYS A 4 -19.02 -22.72 -61.69
CA LYS A 4 -18.94 -23.90 -60.76
C LYS A 4 -17.69 -24.04 -59.87
N TRP A 5 -17.79 -23.98 -58.53
CA TRP A 5 -18.31 -24.95 -57.52
C TRP A 5 -17.30 -26.04 -57.09
N LEU A 6 -17.03 -26.11 -55.77
CA LEU A 6 -16.98 -27.25 -54.83
C LEU A 6 -16.26 -26.74 -53.55
N GLY A 7 -16.73 -26.80 -52.31
CA GLY A 7 -17.72 -27.67 -51.69
C GLY A 7 -17.04 -28.92 -51.14
N ILE A 8 -16.85 -29.01 -49.82
CA ILE A 8 -16.98 -30.22 -48.98
C ILE A 8 -17.20 -29.79 -47.53
N LEU A 9 -18.04 -30.58 -46.88
CA LEU A 9 -18.81 -30.41 -45.64
C LEU A 9 -18.59 -31.72 -44.84
N PHE A 10 -19.03 -31.75 -43.58
CA PHE A 10 -19.32 -32.94 -42.72
C PHE A 10 -18.10 -33.58 -41.98
N VAL A 11 -18.17 -34.08 -40.73
CA VAL A 11 -19.25 -34.67 -39.90
C VAL A 11 -18.91 -34.53 -38.39
N CYS A 12 -19.98 -34.58 -37.58
CA CYS A 12 -20.14 -34.71 -36.13
C CYS A 12 -19.47 -35.92 -35.43
N GLY A 13 -19.49 -35.90 -34.09
CA GLY A 13 -19.39 -37.09 -33.20
C GLY A 13 -18.94 -36.71 -31.78
N VAL A 14 -19.83 -36.39 -30.83
CA VAL A 14 -20.54 -37.30 -29.88
C VAL A 14 -19.71 -37.65 -28.62
N LEU A 15 -20.23 -37.17 -27.48
CA LEU A 15 -20.30 -37.73 -26.10
C LEU A 15 -19.18 -38.62 -25.56
N SER A 16 -18.73 -38.32 -24.32
CA SER A 16 -18.90 -39.24 -23.17
C SER A 16 -18.55 -38.55 -21.85
N ALA A 17 -19.53 -38.52 -20.95
CA ALA A 17 -19.34 -38.35 -19.52
C ALA A 17 -18.83 -39.66 -18.91
N LEU A 18 -17.89 -39.60 -17.96
CA LEU A 18 -17.57 -40.71 -17.06
C LEU A 18 -17.46 -40.16 -15.64
N ALA A 19 -18.54 -40.39 -14.91
CA ALA A 19 -18.56 -40.37 -13.46
C ALA A 19 -17.72 -41.54 -12.93
N VAL A 20 -16.82 -41.27 -11.98
CA VAL A 20 -16.25 -42.31 -11.12
C VAL A 20 -16.65 -41.98 -9.70
N THR A 21 -17.74 -42.60 -9.28
CA THR A 21 -18.04 -42.90 -7.87
C THR A 21 -17.23 -44.12 -7.47
N VAL A 22 -16.38 -44.00 -6.45
CA VAL A 22 -16.00 -45.16 -5.62
C VAL A 22 -16.24 -44.78 -4.17
N LYS A 23 -17.12 -45.57 -3.57
CA LYS A 23 -17.60 -45.51 -2.19
C LYS A 23 -16.93 -46.68 -1.45
N CYS A 24 -16.37 -46.36 -0.28
CA CYS A 24 -16.12 -47.19 0.90
C CYS A 24 -15.60 -48.63 0.75
N THR A 25 -14.47 -48.91 1.40
CA THR A 25 -14.35 -50.04 2.34
C THR A 25 -13.48 -49.62 3.53
N GLU A 26 -14.03 -49.80 4.73
CA GLU A 26 -13.35 -49.81 6.03
C GLU A 26 -12.57 -51.13 6.21
N ASP A 27 -11.84 -51.21 7.32
CA ASP A 27 -11.03 -52.30 7.90
C ASP A 27 -9.53 -51.91 7.88
N GLY A 28 -8.87 -51.53 8.98
CA GLY A 28 -8.99 -52.00 10.35
C GLY A 28 -7.73 -52.83 10.66
N GLU A 29 -6.71 -52.25 11.31
CA GLU A 29 -5.79 -52.99 12.19
C GLU A 29 -4.85 -52.07 12.99
N GLN A 30 -4.74 -52.40 14.27
CA GLN A 30 -4.03 -51.70 15.34
C GLN A 30 -2.52 -51.95 15.28
N LYS A 31 -1.72 -50.97 15.72
CA LYS A 31 -0.46 -51.25 16.45
C LYS A 31 -0.27 -50.26 17.59
N GLU A 32 -0.35 -50.81 18.80
CA GLU A 32 0.16 -50.25 20.05
C GLU A 32 1.68 -50.07 19.97
N PHE A 33 2.19 -48.98 20.56
CA PHE A 33 3.53 -48.95 21.12
C PHE A 33 3.54 -48.09 22.39
N GLN A 34 4.22 -48.62 23.40
CA GLN A 34 4.11 -48.27 24.81
C GLN A 34 4.77 -46.95 25.24
N GLU A 35 4.26 -46.51 26.40
CA GLU A 35 4.67 -45.48 27.36
C GLU A 35 6.17 -45.26 27.59
N SER A 36 6.53 -44.01 27.95
CA SER A 36 7.18 -43.77 29.25
C SER A 36 7.00 -42.32 29.72
N GLU A 37 6.76 -42.18 31.01
CA GLU A 37 6.39 -40.98 31.76
C GLU A 37 7.53 -39.96 31.91
N ARG A 38 7.20 -38.67 32.09
CA ARG A 38 7.51 -37.95 33.35
C ARG A 38 6.95 -36.52 33.43
N ASN A 39 6.29 -36.33 34.58
CA ASN A 39 5.76 -35.14 35.22
C ASN A 39 6.48 -33.79 35.04
N GLY A 40 5.67 -32.73 34.94
CA GLY A 40 5.74 -31.61 35.89
C GLY A 40 6.11 -30.24 35.33
N CYS A 41 5.10 -29.42 35.00
CA CYS A 41 4.99 -28.02 35.48
C CYS A 41 3.68 -27.38 34.98
N ARG A 42 2.71 -27.25 35.88
CA ARG A 42 1.65 -26.23 35.79
C ARG A 42 2.24 -24.94 36.35
N GLN A 43 2.35 -23.91 35.53
CA GLN A 43 2.21 -22.51 35.97
C GLN A 43 1.97 -21.56 34.78
N ASN A 44 0.95 -20.72 34.94
CA ASN A 44 0.72 -19.42 34.31
C ASN A 44 0.30 -19.34 32.83
N ARG A 45 -0.93 -19.78 32.53
CA ARG A 45 -1.69 -19.36 31.34
C ARG A 45 -2.54 -18.12 31.62
N GLU A 46 -1.91 -16.96 31.80
CA GLU A 46 -2.66 -15.67 31.76
C GLU A 46 -1.98 -14.57 30.90
N GLY A 47 -0.81 -14.82 30.30
CA GLY A 47 -0.13 -13.84 29.43
C GLY A 47 -0.47 -13.90 27.93
N GLY A 48 -1.22 -14.92 27.47
CA GLY A 48 -1.43 -15.17 26.03
C GLY A 48 -2.62 -14.43 25.41
N LYS A 49 -3.76 -14.39 26.11
CA LYS A 49 -5.03 -13.91 25.54
C LYS A 49 -5.04 -12.42 25.21
N GLY A 50 -4.32 -11.61 25.98
CA GLY A 50 -4.23 -10.15 25.75
C GLY A 50 -3.43 -9.81 24.49
N THR A 51 -2.29 -10.47 24.30
CA THR A 51 -1.38 -10.27 23.17
C THR A 51 -1.93 -10.88 21.88
N GLU A 52 -2.59 -12.03 21.99
CA GLU A 52 -3.24 -12.73 20.88
C GLU A 52 -4.51 -12.01 20.42
N MET A 53 -5.34 -11.46 21.33
CA MET A 53 -6.44 -10.54 20.95
C MET A 53 -5.93 -9.21 20.37
N ARG A 54 -4.76 -8.71 20.79
CA ARG A 54 -4.17 -7.48 20.24
C ARG A 54 -3.69 -7.72 18.81
N ARG A 55 -3.01 -8.85 18.56
CA ARG A 55 -2.63 -9.32 17.21
C ARG A 55 -3.85 -9.61 16.35
N GLU A 56 -4.85 -10.36 16.82
CA GLU A 56 -6.07 -10.61 16.05
C GLU A 56 -6.89 -9.34 15.75
N LYS A 57 -6.91 -8.34 16.64
CA LYS A 57 -7.54 -7.03 16.37
C LYS A 57 -6.70 -6.16 15.44
N GLN A 58 -5.38 -6.31 15.47
CA GLN A 58 -4.44 -5.65 14.57
C GLN A 58 -4.55 -6.27 13.16
N ASP A 59 -4.48 -7.59 13.04
CA ASP A 59 -4.71 -8.37 11.81
C ASP A 59 -6.11 -8.11 11.21
N LYS A 60 -7.15 -7.96 12.04
CA LYS A 60 -8.51 -7.60 11.56
C LYS A 60 -8.61 -6.15 11.07
N ARG A 61 -7.86 -5.21 11.65
CA ARG A 61 -7.74 -3.84 11.12
C ARG A 61 -6.87 -3.78 9.86
N GLU A 62 -5.86 -4.63 9.76
CA GLU A 62 -4.99 -4.79 8.58
C GLU A 62 -5.74 -5.37 7.37
N SER A 63 -6.87 -6.07 7.58
CA SER A 63 -7.61 -6.72 6.50
C SER A 63 -8.41 -5.79 5.56
N ALA A 64 -8.70 -4.55 5.95
CA ALA A 64 -9.53 -3.64 5.15
C ALA A 64 -8.75 -2.39 4.70
N ILE A 65 -8.22 -2.42 3.47
CA ILE A 65 -7.65 -1.22 2.84
C ILE A 65 -8.73 -0.15 2.64
N ARG A 66 -8.44 1.10 3.01
CA ARG A 66 -9.32 2.22 2.72
C ARG A 66 -9.19 2.59 1.25
N ILE A 67 -10.31 2.55 0.53
CA ILE A 67 -10.41 3.04 -0.84
C ILE A 67 -10.92 4.49 -0.78
N PRO A 68 -10.19 5.48 -1.31
CA PRO A 68 -10.68 6.85 -1.36
C PRO A 68 -11.84 6.96 -2.35
N THR A 69 -12.72 7.93 -2.13
CA THR A 69 -13.77 8.27 -3.10
C THR A 69 -13.22 9.12 -4.24
N VAL A 70 -13.87 9.08 -5.41
CA VAL A 70 -13.52 9.95 -6.56
C VAL A 70 -13.51 11.43 -6.15
N LYS A 71 -14.44 11.86 -5.29
CA LYS A 71 -14.51 13.22 -4.78
C LYS A 71 -13.27 13.59 -3.95
N GLU A 72 -12.86 12.73 -3.01
CA GLU A 72 -11.67 12.98 -2.19
C GLU A 72 -10.38 13.09 -3.01
N VAL A 73 -10.29 12.35 -4.11
CA VAL A 73 -9.14 12.41 -5.04
C VAL A 73 -9.23 13.68 -5.89
N SER A 74 -10.40 14.01 -6.42
CA SER A 74 -10.61 15.20 -7.27
C SER A 74 -10.42 16.52 -6.50
N ASP A 75 -10.79 16.54 -5.22
CA ASP A 75 -10.62 17.69 -4.34
C ASP A 75 -9.18 17.84 -3.81
N ASN A 76 -8.28 16.90 -4.12
CA ASN A 76 -6.89 16.93 -3.64
C ASN A 76 -6.01 17.82 -4.54
N PRO A 77 -5.54 18.98 -4.06
CA PRO A 77 -4.76 19.92 -4.88
C PRO A 77 -3.34 19.43 -5.19
N TYR A 78 -2.90 18.33 -4.56
CA TYR A 78 -1.53 17.81 -4.66
C TYR A 78 -1.39 16.62 -5.61
N ILE A 79 -2.46 16.24 -6.29
CA ILE A 79 -2.41 15.20 -7.30
C ILE A 79 -2.04 15.82 -8.63
N TYR A 80 -0.83 15.50 -9.09
CA TYR A 80 -0.38 15.86 -10.43
C TYR A 80 -1.11 14.99 -11.48
N ARG A 81 -1.20 15.52 -12.71
CA ARG A 81 -2.08 15.02 -13.78
C ARG A 81 -1.91 13.51 -14.01
N TYR A 82 -2.99 12.75 -13.90
CA TYR A 82 -3.05 11.37 -14.40
C TYR A 82 -2.89 11.35 -15.91
N ASN A 83 -2.34 10.26 -16.46
CA ASN A 83 -2.32 10.03 -17.89
C ASN A 83 -3.65 9.43 -18.35
N HIS A 84 -4.65 10.31 -18.53
CA HIS A 84 -6.00 9.90 -18.92
C HIS A 84 -6.04 9.14 -20.25
N ASP A 85 -5.18 9.49 -21.20
CA ASP A 85 -5.11 8.83 -22.51
C ASP A 85 -4.68 7.37 -22.36
N LEU A 86 -3.62 7.11 -21.59
CA LEU A 86 -3.15 5.76 -21.28
C LEU A 86 -4.19 4.98 -20.47
N GLY A 87 -4.81 5.64 -19.49
CA GLY A 87 -5.89 5.05 -18.70
C GLY A 87 -7.09 4.64 -19.56
N ARG A 88 -7.47 5.42 -20.58
CA ARG A 88 -8.53 5.05 -21.53
C ARG A 88 -8.11 3.89 -22.43
N ALA A 89 -6.88 3.93 -22.96
CA ALA A 89 -6.36 2.88 -23.84
C ALA A 89 -6.38 1.50 -23.17
N LYS A 90 -6.10 1.46 -21.86
CA LYS A 90 -6.13 0.23 -21.05
C LYS A 90 -7.51 -0.10 -20.44
N GLY A 91 -8.55 0.67 -20.80
CA GLY A 91 -9.89 0.49 -20.24
C GLY A 91 -9.98 0.74 -18.73
N LEU A 92 -9.00 1.43 -18.12
CA LEU A 92 -8.98 1.78 -16.70
C LEU A 92 -9.93 2.94 -16.38
N LEU A 93 -10.10 3.87 -17.33
CA LEU A 93 -10.89 5.09 -17.16
C LEU A 93 -12.05 5.15 -18.15
N SER A 94 -13.19 5.70 -17.72
CA SER A 94 -14.32 6.01 -18.60
C SER A 94 -14.46 7.53 -18.70
N LYS A 95 -14.47 8.05 -19.94
CA LYS A 95 -14.71 9.49 -20.23
C LYS A 95 -13.85 10.45 -19.39
N ASP A 96 -12.53 10.21 -19.34
CA ASP A 96 -11.53 11.04 -18.64
C ASP A 96 -11.68 11.17 -17.13
N CYS A 97 -12.61 10.43 -16.53
CA CYS A 97 -12.84 10.46 -15.09
C CYS A 97 -12.19 9.26 -14.42
N LEU A 98 -11.59 9.51 -13.24
CA LEU A 98 -11.30 8.43 -12.30
C LEU A 98 -12.62 7.76 -11.89
N ASN A 99 -12.56 6.44 -11.75
CA ASN A 99 -13.70 5.63 -11.32
C ASN A 99 -13.30 4.73 -10.14
N ASP A 100 -14.30 4.12 -9.52
CA ASP A 100 -14.09 3.26 -8.35
C ASP A 100 -13.18 2.06 -8.65
N ARG A 101 -13.20 1.53 -9.88
CA ARG A 101 -12.31 0.43 -10.26
C ARG A 101 -10.86 0.88 -10.19
N TYR A 102 -10.51 2.01 -10.80
CA TYR A 102 -9.17 2.56 -10.75
C TYR A 102 -8.69 2.76 -9.30
N LEU A 103 -9.52 3.38 -8.45
CA LEU A 103 -9.16 3.67 -7.06
C LEU A 103 -8.99 2.41 -6.20
N ARG A 104 -9.75 1.33 -6.49
CA ARG A 104 -9.56 0.02 -5.84
C ARG A 104 -8.23 -0.60 -6.20
N LEU A 105 -7.89 -0.64 -7.48
CA LEU A 105 -6.61 -1.18 -7.94
C LEU A 105 -5.44 -0.36 -7.38
N GLN A 106 -5.57 0.96 -7.35
CA GLN A 106 -4.59 1.86 -6.76
C GLN A 106 -4.39 1.59 -5.26
N ALA A 107 -5.47 1.32 -4.51
CA ALA A 107 -5.40 1.00 -3.09
C ALA A 107 -4.74 -0.37 -2.82
N VAL A 108 -4.98 -1.38 -3.66
CA VAL A 108 -4.28 -2.67 -3.57
C VAL A 108 -2.78 -2.50 -3.84
N TYR A 109 -2.41 -1.74 -4.87
CA TYR A 109 -1.01 -1.45 -5.17
C TYR A 109 -0.35 -0.70 -3.99
N ARG A 110 -1.01 0.35 -3.48
CA ARG A 110 -0.53 1.11 -2.31
C ARG A 110 -0.26 0.20 -1.12
N ALA A 111 -1.18 -0.67 -0.76
CA ALA A 111 -1.03 -1.53 0.40
C ALA A 111 0.17 -2.47 0.30
N ASN A 112 0.46 -2.98 -0.90
CA ASN A 112 1.63 -3.82 -1.14
C ASN A 112 2.92 -3.00 -1.17
N LEU A 113 2.89 -1.75 -1.65
CA LEU A 113 4.04 -0.84 -1.56
C LEU A 113 4.34 -0.46 -0.11
N ASP A 114 3.31 -0.15 0.67
CA ASP A 114 3.42 0.15 2.10
C ASP A 114 4.04 -1.04 2.85
N ALA A 115 3.60 -2.27 2.55
CA ALA A 115 4.16 -3.50 3.13
C ALA A 115 5.63 -3.70 2.73
N TYR A 116 5.98 -3.50 1.45
CA TYR A 116 7.37 -3.55 0.99
C TYR A 116 8.25 -2.52 1.72
N LEU A 117 7.81 -1.27 1.81
CA LEU A 117 8.57 -0.20 2.46
C LEU A 117 8.78 -0.47 3.95
N ARG A 118 7.79 -1.05 4.65
CA ARG A 118 7.93 -1.48 6.05
C ARG A 118 8.94 -2.61 6.23
N GLU A 119 9.04 -3.50 5.24
CA GLU A 119 9.97 -4.64 5.30
C GLU A 119 11.43 -4.20 5.07
N VAL A 120 11.66 -3.24 4.17
CA VAL A 120 13.02 -2.85 3.77
C VAL A 120 13.56 -1.63 4.51
N LEU A 121 12.70 -0.79 5.09
CA LEU A 121 13.09 0.42 5.82
C LEU A 121 12.81 0.27 7.31
N ASP A 122 13.59 0.95 8.15
CA ASP A 122 13.38 1.00 9.59
C ASP A 122 12.30 2.02 10.02
N ILE A 123 11.29 2.25 9.17
CA ILE A 123 10.25 3.26 9.40
C ILE A 123 9.40 2.97 10.64
N GLU A 124 9.23 1.70 11.03
CA GLU A 124 8.51 1.36 12.27
C GLU A 124 9.29 1.79 13.50
N THR A 125 10.62 1.63 13.49
CA THR A 125 11.50 2.06 14.56
C THR A 125 11.49 3.58 14.69
N LEU A 126 11.53 4.30 13.55
CA LEU A 126 11.43 5.76 13.57
C LEU A 126 10.06 6.24 14.08
N ASP A 127 8.97 5.60 13.65
CA ASP A 127 7.61 5.94 14.13
C ASP A 127 7.49 5.72 15.65
N GLU A 128 8.09 4.65 16.17
CA GLU A 128 8.15 4.39 17.61
C GLU A 128 9.03 5.40 18.37
N GLU A 129 10.16 5.83 17.77
CA GLU A 129 11.01 6.88 18.34
C GLU A 129 10.25 8.20 18.45
N LEU A 130 9.51 8.59 17.40
CA LEU A 130 8.66 9.79 17.42
C LEU A 130 7.58 9.68 18.49
N ARG A 131 6.88 8.54 18.57
CA ARG A 131 5.82 8.28 19.56
C ARG A 131 6.32 8.38 21.00
N ASN A 132 7.48 7.80 21.28
CA ASN A 132 8.03 7.70 22.64
C ASN A 132 8.96 8.87 23.01
N SER A 133 9.17 9.81 22.08
CA SER A 133 10.05 10.95 22.31
C SER A 133 9.51 11.88 23.38
N ARG A 134 10.40 12.29 24.30
CA ARG A 134 10.11 13.35 25.28
C ARG A 134 9.86 14.71 24.65
N LEU A 135 10.19 14.86 23.36
CA LEU A 135 9.90 16.07 22.62
C LEU A 135 8.39 16.25 22.41
N GLY A 136 7.60 15.17 22.38
CA GLY A 136 6.14 15.24 22.27
C GLY A 136 5.66 15.61 20.86
N PHE A 137 6.04 14.81 19.87
CA PHE A 137 5.54 14.93 18.49
C PHE A 137 4.03 14.63 18.44
N VAL A 138 3.32 15.29 17.53
CA VAL A 138 1.85 15.19 17.43
C VAL A 138 1.44 14.79 16.03
N SER A 139 0.77 13.65 15.90
CA SER A 139 0.20 13.21 14.63
C SER A 139 -1.09 13.95 14.29
N HIS A 140 -1.48 13.94 13.01
CA HIS A 140 -2.79 14.47 12.62
C HIS A 140 -3.91 13.58 13.15
N LYS A 141 -4.87 14.20 13.84
CA LYS A 141 -6.13 13.53 14.22
C LYS A 141 -6.90 13.09 12.97
N SER A 142 -7.73 12.05 13.09
CA SER A 142 -8.45 11.42 11.96
C SER A 142 -9.25 12.36 11.05
N GLY A 143 -9.73 13.51 11.57
CA GLY A 143 -10.42 14.54 10.79
C GLY A 143 -9.53 15.58 10.09
N LYS A 144 -8.22 15.59 10.39
CA LYS A 144 -7.21 16.50 9.83
C LYS A 144 -6.22 15.80 8.89
N GLN A 145 -6.10 14.49 8.98
CA GLN A 145 -5.24 13.68 8.10
C GLN A 145 -5.52 13.98 6.62
N ASN A 146 -4.47 14.12 5.81
CA ASN A 146 -4.60 14.30 4.37
C ASN A 146 -5.04 12.98 3.67
N LEU A 147 -5.24 13.04 2.34
CA LEU A 147 -5.69 11.86 1.57
C LEU A 147 -4.75 10.64 1.74
N TYR A 148 -3.44 10.90 1.76
CA TYR A 148 -2.39 9.89 1.76
C TYR A 148 -2.24 9.24 3.13
N GLU A 149 -2.32 10.04 4.20
CA GLU A 149 -2.38 9.57 5.59
C GLU A 149 -3.56 8.64 5.79
N ARG A 150 -4.77 9.10 5.42
CA ARG A 150 -5.99 8.28 5.56
C ARG A 150 -5.94 7.02 4.70
N GLY A 151 -5.25 7.07 3.56
CA GLY A 151 -5.11 5.95 2.62
C GLY A 151 -3.95 5.01 2.94
N SER A 152 -3.13 5.31 3.96
CA SER A 152 -1.96 4.51 4.32
C SER A 152 -2.39 3.16 4.92
N ALA A 153 -1.81 2.08 4.40
CA ALA A 153 -1.91 0.74 4.98
C ALA A 153 -0.69 0.41 5.86
N MET A 154 0.24 1.36 6.06
CA MET A 154 1.43 1.13 6.88
C MET A 154 1.09 0.89 8.36
N GLY A 155 -0.02 1.42 8.85
CA GLY A 155 -0.40 1.31 10.27
C GLY A 155 0.47 2.15 11.23
N LEU A 156 1.20 3.13 10.69
CA LEU A 156 2.07 4.04 11.42
C LEU A 156 1.31 5.32 11.80
N GLU A 157 1.77 5.97 12.88
CA GLU A 157 1.10 7.14 13.43
C GLU A 157 1.55 8.45 12.80
N PHE A 158 2.85 8.55 12.50
CA PHE A 158 3.46 9.76 11.98
C PHE A 158 3.85 9.62 10.52
N ILE A 159 4.26 8.41 10.10
CA ILE A 159 4.92 8.18 8.81
C ILE A 159 3.97 7.58 7.77
N TYR A 160 3.98 8.09 6.55
CA TYR A 160 3.14 7.57 5.46
C TYR A 160 3.72 7.86 4.07
N LEU A 161 3.30 7.08 3.06
CA LEU A 161 3.68 7.29 1.67
C LEU A 161 2.92 8.47 1.05
N ARG A 162 3.66 9.52 0.65
CA ARG A 162 3.12 10.78 0.14
C ARG A 162 2.95 10.83 -1.38
N ASN A 163 3.61 9.94 -2.12
CA ASN A 163 3.45 9.86 -3.58
C ASN A 163 2.00 9.58 -3.97
N ASN A 164 1.56 10.15 -5.10
CA ASN A 164 0.47 9.58 -5.87
C ASN A 164 0.97 8.34 -6.63
N LEU A 165 0.08 7.43 -6.99
CA LEU A 165 0.41 6.17 -7.66
C LEU A 165 -0.27 6.11 -9.03
N TYR A 166 0.52 6.18 -10.08
CA TYR A 166 0.05 6.21 -11.47
C TYR A 166 -0.02 4.79 -12.04
N ILE A 167 -1.00 4.01 -11.58
CA ILE A 167 -1.15 2.59 -11.95
C ILE A 167 -1.47 2.39 -13.43
N GLU A 168 -1.83 3.44 -14.17
CA GLU A 168 -1.98 3.38 -15.61
C GLU A 168 -0.68 3.02 -16.34
N TYR A 169 0.49 3.13 -15.68
CA TYR A 169 1.76 2.69 -16.23
C TYR A 169 2.04 1.19 -16.09
N LEU A 170 1.28 0.46 -15.27
CA LEU A 170 1.37 -1.00 -15.19
C LEU A 170 0.91 -1.65 -16.50
N ASP A 171 1.54 -2.72 -16.92
CA ASP A 171 1.09 -3.50 -18.08
C ASP A 171 -0.23 -4.27 -17.79
N GLU A 172 -0.79 -4.90 -18.82
CA GLU A 172 -2.07 -5.61 -18.71
C GLU A 172 -2.02 -6.80 -17.74
N GLU A 173 -0.91 -7.54 -17.71
CA GLU A 173 -0.75 -8.70 -16.82
C GLU A 173 -0.69 -8.26 -15.35
N GLN A 174 0.04 -7.18 -15.09
CA GLN A 174 0.16 -6.54 -13.77
C GLN A 174 -1.18 -5.99 -13.29
N LEU A 175 -1.96 -5.34 -14.17
CA LEU A 175 -3.30 -4.88 -13.84
C LEU A 175 -4.25 -6.04 -13.54
N CYS A 176 -4.24 -7.10 -14.35
CA CYS A 176 -5.04 -8.29 -14.10
C CYS A 176 -4.65 -8.99 -12.79
N LEU A 177 -3.38 -8.92 -12.36
CA LEU A 177 -2.97 -9.43 -11.05
C LEU A 177 -3.64 -8.64 -9.90
N LEU A 178 -3.69 -7.32 -9.98
CA LEU A 178 -4.40 -6.49 -9.00
C LEU A 178 -5.91 -6.78 -8.97
N GLU A 179 -6.53 -6.98 -10.13
CA GLU A 179 -7.96 -7.28 -10.26
C GLU A 179 -8.33 -8.62 -9.63
N ARG A 180 -7.59 -9.69 -9.98
CA ARG A 180 -7.79 -11.02 -9.39
C ARG A 180 -7.75 -10.95 -7.87
N ARG A 181 -6.86 -10.13 -7.30
CA ARG A 181 -6.80 -10.00 -5.84
C ARG A 181 -8.05 -9.34 -5.28
N GLN A 182 -8.54 -8.28 -5.91
CA GLN A 182 -9.76 -7.59 -5.51
C GLN A 182 -10.97 -8.54 -5.51
N GLU A 183 -11.10 -9.38 -6.53
CA GLU A 183 -12.23 -10.32 -6.69
C GLU A 183 -12.25 -11.41 -5.62
N THR A 184 -11.08 -11.84 -5.14
CA THR A 184 -10.99 -12.91 -4.14
C THR A 184 -11.47 -12.52 -2.74
N GLY A 185 -11.65 -11.22 -2.45
CA GLY A 185 -12.04 -10.72 -1.13
C GLY A 185 -11.06 -11.06 0.00
N LYS A 186 -9.85 -11.48 -0.35
CA LYS A 186 -8.77 -11.88 0.58
C LYS A 186 -7.91 -10.66 0.94
N HIS A 187 -7.03 -10.83 1.94
CA HIS A 187 -6.11 -9.81 2.43
C HIS A 187 -5.38 -9.06 1.29
N PRO A 188 -5.42 -7.73 1.18
CA PRO A 188 -4.95 -7.03 -0.02
C PRO A 188 -3.45 -7.22 -0.32
N VAL A 189 -2.64 -7.51 0.71
CA VAL A 189 -1.20 -7.77 0.57
C VAL A 189 -0.92 -9.25 0.29
N THR A 190 -0.11 -9.54 -0.74
CA THR A 190 0.40 -10.88 -1.08
C THR A 190 1.85 -10.80 -1.54
N ASP A 191 2.60 -11.92 -1.42
CA ASP A 191 3.98 -11.96 -1.89
C ASP A 191 4.10 -11.75 -3.41
N GLU A 192 3.14 -12.27 -4.19
CA GLU A 192 3.09 -12.09 -5.65
C GLU A 192 2.93 -10.62 -6.05
N ILE A 193 2.00 -9.89 -5.42
CA ILE A 193 1.78 -8.46 -5.72
C ILE A 193 2.93 -7.63 -5.16
N LYS A 194 3.45 -7.96 -3.98
CA LYS A 194 4.60 -7.29 -3.38
C LYS A 194 5.85 -7.40 -4.27
N ALA A 195 6.08 -8.55 -4.89
CA ALA A 195 7.17 -8.74 -5.86
C ALA A 195 7.00 -7.80 -7.08
N MET A 196 5.82 -7.81 -7.72
CA MET A 196 5.51 -6.90 -8.83
C MET A 196 5.68 -5.42 -8.42
N VAL A 197 5.21 -5.03 -7.25
CA VAL A 197 5.34 -3.66 -6.74
C VAL A 197 6.81 -3.29 -6.55
N THR A 198 7.63 -4.20 -6.01
CA THR A 198 9.07 -3.98 -5.82
C THR A 198 9.78 -3.66 -7.14
N GLU A 199 9.36 -4.29 -8.23
CA GLU A 199 9.93 -4.07 -9.56
C GLU A 199 9.40 -2.80 -10.23
N THR A 200 8.16 -2.42 -9.98
CA THR A 200 7.45 -1.38 -10.73
C THR A 200 7.38 -0.03 -10.04
N PHE A 201 7.56 0.05 -8.70
CA PHE A 201 7.22 1.26 -7.95
C PHE A 201 7.94 2.51 -8.43
N ARG A 202 9.18 2.38 -8.92
CA ARG A 202 9.97 3.49 -9.46
C ARG A 202 9.26 4.20 -10.61
N GLU A 203 8.55 3.44 -11.42
CA GLU A 203 7.76 3.95 -12.54
C GLU A 203 6.40 4.46 -12.07
N ILE A 204 5.77 3.78 -11.10
CA ILE A 204 4.42 4.10 -10.62
C ILE A 204 4.38 5.37 -9.76
N ILE A 205 5.44 5.69 -9.03
CA ILE A 205 5.52 6.95 -8.25
C ILE A 205 5.86 8.16 -9.12
N ARG A 206 6.30 7.93 -10.37
CA ARG A 206 6.85 8.99 -11.21
C ARG A 206 5.74 9.86 -11.80
N VAL A 207 5.79 11.15 -11.50
CA VAL A 207 4.95 12.14 -12.18
C VAL A 207 5.55 12.38 -13.57
N ARG A 208 4.79 12.14 -14.64
CA ARG A 208 5.26 12.30 -16.03
C ARG A 208 4.40 13.33 -16.76
N ASP A 209 5.00 14.13 -17.63
CA ASP A 209 4.24 14.72 -18.74
C ASP A 209 3.95 13.57 -19.74
N PRO A 210 2.67 13.28 -20.07
CA PRO A 210 2.33 12.27 -21.07
C PRO A 210 3.03 12.48 -22.43
N ARG A 211 3.53 13.69 -22.71
CA ARG A 211 4.22 14.06 -23.95
C ARG A 211 5.74 13.98 -23.86
N ASP A 212 6.31 13.79 -22.68
CA ASP A 212 7.75 13.68 -22.44
C ASP A 212 8.06 12.51 -21.50
N TRP A 213 8.44 11.38 -22.08
CA TRP A 213 8.73 10.16 -21.32
C TRP A 213 10.06 10.22 -20.54
N GLU A 214 10.95 11.14 -20.93
CA GLU A 214 12.23 11.35 -20.26
C GLU A 214 12.17 12.46 -19.22
N ASP A 215 11.00 13.07 -19.00
CA ASP A 215 10.78 14.22 -18.13
C ASP A 215 11.55 14.10 -16.81
N ARG A 216 12.49 15.02 -16.57
CA ARG A 216 13.29 15.13 -15.33
C ARG A 216 12.85 16.32 -14.48
N SER A 217 11.61 16.76 -14.66
CA SER A 217 11.02 17.88 -13.93
C SER A 217 11.02 17.63 -12.42
N SER A 218 10.77 18.72 -11.70
CA SER A 218 10.57 18.71 -10.26
C SER A 218 9.26 19.39 -9.94
N PHE A 219 8.62 18.92 -8.87
CA PHE A 219 7.28 19.33 -8.46
C PHE A 219 7.33 19.96 -7.08
N LEU A 220 6.48 20.96 -6.86
CA LEU A 220 6.38 21.63 -5.56
C LEU A 220 5.51 20.78 -4.64
N TYR A 221 6.08 20.34 -3.53
CA TYR A 221 5.28 19.75 -2.46
C TYR A 221 5.00 20.81 -1.39
N PRO A 222 3.82 20.82 -0.78
CA PRO A 222 3.60 21.60 0.44
C PRO A 222 4.44 21.00 1.58
N GLU A 223 5.07 21.84 2.40
CA GLU A 223 5.70 21.42 3.65
C GLU A 223 5.28 22.39 4.77
N VAL A 224 5.49 22.01 6.04
CA VAL A 224 5.28 22.92 7.18
C VAL A 224 6.03 24.25 7.00
N GLN A 225 5.53 25.30 7.65
CA GLN A 225 6.08 26.66 7.60
C GLN A 225 6.03 27.34 6.21
N GLY A 226 5.23 26.82 5.27
CA GLY A 226 5.06 27.41 3.95
C GLY A 226 6.24 27.17 3.01
N GLN A 227 7.18 26.30 3.41
CA GLN A 227 8.21 25.81 2.51
C GLN A 227 7.56 24.97 1.41
N LYS A 228 8.09 25.11 0.19
CA LYS A 228 7.64 24.34 -0.96
C LYS A 228 8.85 23.75 -1.68
N PRO A 229 9.45 22.67 -1.16
CA PRO A 229 10.60 22.07 -1.81
C PRO A 229 10.24 21.60 -3.22
N MET A 230 11.16 21.85 -4.16
CA MET A 230 11.10 21.25 -5.48
C MET A 230 11.69 19.84 -5.39
N ILE A 231 10.82 18.84 -5.48
CA ILE A 231 11.19 17.42 -5.40
C ILE A 231 11.18 16.83 -6.80
N PRO A 232 12.23 16.10 -7.22
CA PRO A 232 12.27 15.42 -8.51
C PRO A 232 11.06 14.50 -8.71
N ASN A 233 10.55 14.46 -9.93
CA ASN A 233 9.32 13.76 -10.26
C ASN A 233 9.35 12.23 -10.07
N HIS A 234 10.54 11.64 -9.96
CA HIS A 234 10.79 10.20 -9.79
C HIS A 234 11.21 9.85 -8.34
N ALA A 235 11.12 10.79 -7.42
CA ALA A 235 11.49 10.55 -6.03
C ALA A 235 10.41 9.78 -5.28
N LEU A 236 10.85 8.91 -4.37
CA LEU A 236 10.00 8.38 -3.31
C LEU A 236 9.87 9.45 -2.22
N VAL A 237 8.64 9.77 -1.85
CA VAL A 237 8.31 10.83 -0.89
C VAL A 237 7.55 10.22 0.27
N LEU A 238 8.13 10.33 1.46
CA LEU A 238 7.47 9.99 2.72
C LEU A 238 7.04 11.28 3.42
N GLY A 239 5.89 11.25 4.08
CA GLY A 239 5.47 12.31 5.00
C GLY A 239 5.75 11.91 6.45
N ILE A 240 6.17 12.85 7.27
CA ILE A 240 6.16 12.77 8.74
C ILE A 240 5.19 13.83 9.24
N ALA A 241 4.05 13.40 9.79
CA ALA A 241 3.08 14.29 10.41
C ALA A 241 3.64 14.87 11.73
N ASN A 242 3.52 16.18 11.91
CA ASN A 242 3.86 16.90 13.12
C ASN A 242 2.96 18.15 13.25
N ASP A 243 1.71 17.94 13.68
CA ASP A 243 0.72 18.99 13.91
C ASP A 243 1.09 19.84 15.14
N MET A 244 0.50 21.02 15.19
CA MET A 244 0.54 21.86 16.37
C MET A 244 -0.57 21.44 17.35
N GLU A 245 -0.24 21.37 18.63
CA GLU A 245 -1.25 21.10 19.66
C GLU A 245 -1.98 22.39 20.05
N TYR A 246 -3.31 22.31 20.19
CA TYR A 246 -4.15 23.42 20.63
C TYR A 246 -4.91 23.00 21.89
N ASP A 247 -5.01 23.92 22.85
CA ASP A 247 -5.78 23.70 24.07
C ASP A 247 -7.29 23.70 23.79
N ALA A 248 -8.09 23.39 24.82
CA ALA A 248 -9.55 23.35 24.71
C ALA A 248 -10.19 24.70 24.32
N SER A 249 -9.47 25.81 24.47
CA SER A 249 -9.91 27.15 24.04
C SER A 249 -9.51 27.49 22.60
N GLY A 250 -8.84 26.56 21.90
CA GLY A 250 -8.35 26.75 20.54
C GLY A 250 -7.07 27.58 20.46
N ARG A 251 -6.38 27.82 21.58
CA ARG A 251 -5.09 28.51 21.59
C ARG A 251 -3.97 27.50 21.38
N LEU A 252 -2.93 27.93 20.70
CA LEU A 252 -1.74 27.12 20.52
C LEU A 252 -1.16 26.75 21.89
N ALA A 253 -1.08 25.46 22.17
CA ALA A 253 -0.51 24.96 23.41
C ALA A 253 0.98 25.35 23.48
N PRO A 254 1.50 25.70 24.67
CA PRO A 254 2.93 25.96 24.85
C PRO A 254 3.75 24.75 24.43
N ASP A 255 4.58 24.93 23.40
CA ASP A 255 5.48 23.89 22.89
C ASP A 255 6.89 24.14 23.39
N ALA A 256 7.18 23.63 24.60
CA ALA A 256 8.43 23.88 25.31
C ALA A 256 9.66 23.35 24.57
N PHE A 257 9.49 22.40 23.64
CA PHE A 257 10.56 21.76 22.88
C PHE A 257 10.50 22.07 21.39
N ARG A 258 9.82 23.16 20.98
CA ARG A 258 9.59 23.46 19.57
C ARG A 258 10.88 23.45 18.74
N ARG A 259 11.92 24.13 19.23
CA ARG A 259 13.20 24.24 18.51
C ARG A 259 13.87 22.86 18.43
N GLU A 260 13.91 22.16 19.55
CA GLU A 260 14.52 20.83 19.68
C GLU A 260 13.80 19.79 18.79
N LYS A 261 12.48 19.90 18.62
CA LYS A 261 11.69 19.11 17.65
C LYS A 261 12.15 19.35 16.23
N TYR A 262 12.24 20.61 15.80
CA TYR A 262 12.65 20.91 14.43
C TYR A 262 14.10 20.51 14.17
N GLU A 263 15.01 20.73 15.12
CA GLU A 263 16.40 20.26 15.01
C GLU A 263 16.48 18.73 14.93
N PHE A 264 15.64 18.02 15.68
CA PHE A 264 15.52 16.56 15.61
C PHE A 264 15.03 16.12 14.22
N LEU A 265 13.92 16.69 13.74
CA LEU A 265 13.31 16.34 12.45
C LEU A 265 14.24 16.66 11.28
N ASP A 266 14.92 17.81 11.30
CA ASP A 266 15.89 18.19 10.26
C ASP A 266 17.08 17.23 10.19
N ARG A 267 17.55 16.77 11.35
CA ARG A 267 18.63 15.77 11.42
C ARG A 267 18.16 14.43 10.87
N ILE A 268 17.03 13.92 11.38
CA ILE A 268 16.45 12.64 10.96
C ILE A 268 16.14 12.65 9.47
N LYS A 269 15.51 13.71 8.95
CA LYS A 269 15.25 13.90 7.52
C LYS A 269 16.52 13.68 6.70
N LYS A 270 17.60 14.40 7.00
CA LYS A 270 18.87 14.29 6.25
C LYS A 270 19.51 12.90 6.34
N GLU A 271 19.40 12.26 7.50
CA GLU A 271 19.96 10.92 7.73
C GLU A 271 19.17 9.86 6.96
N LYS A 272 17.85 9.83 7.16
CA LYS A 272 16.94 8.83 6.60
C LYS A 272 16.72 8.98 5.11
N GLU A 273 16.70 10.21 4.57
CA GLU A 273 16.69 10.40 3.12
C GLU A 273 17.90 9.72 2.45
N ARG A 274 19.11 9.85 3.04
CA ARG A 274 20.33 9.21 2.49
C ARG A 274 20.29 7.70 2.64
N GLU A 275 19.91 7.22 3.82
CA GLU A 275 19.81 5.79 4.12
C GLU A 275 18.79 5.10 3.22
N TYR A 276 17.55 5.62 3.18
CA TYR A 276 16.46 5.05 2.41
C TYR A 276 16.71 5.16 0.91
N SER A 277 17.41 6.21 0.46
CA SER A 277 17.83 6.29 -0.95
C SER A 277 18.80 5.17 -1.32
N ARG A 278 19.71 4.81 -0.41
CA ARG A 278 20.65 3.71 -0.64
C ARG A 278 19.94 2.36 -0.68
N ILE A 279 18.99 2.13 0.24
CA ILE A 279 18.25 0.87 0.33
C ILE A 279 17.34 0.67 -0.89
N THR A 280 16.55 1.68 -1.24
CA THR A 280 15.54 1.58 -2.31
C THR A 280 16.13 1.75 -3.71
N GLY A 281 17.33 2.32 -3.82
CA GLY A 281 17.98 2.66 -5.09
C GLY A 281 17.29 3.80 -5.86
N VAL A 282 16.39 4.55 -5.22
CA VAL A 282 15.80 5.79 -5.75
C VAL A 282 16.06 6.94 -4.80
N LYS A 283 15.99 8.19 -5.27
CA LYS A 283 16.05 9.33 -4.36
C LYS A 283 14.82 9.34 -3.45
N VAL A 284 15.06 9.42 -2.15
CA VAL A 284 14.03 9.54 -1.12
C VAL A 284 14.04 10.95 -0.57
N TYR A 285 12.84 11.52 -0.41
CA TYR A 285 12.60 12.79 0.26
C TYR A 285 11.60 12.59 1.40
N ILE A 286 11.82 13.27 2.51
CA ILE A 286 10.93 13.25 3.67
C ILE A 286 10.35 14.66 3.83
N LEU A 287 9.03 14.77 3.76
CA LEU A 287 8.30 15.99 4.02
C LEU A 287 7.83 16.02 5.46
N ILE A 288 8.12 17.10 6.17
CA ILE A 288 7.52 17.34 7.49
C ILE A 288 6.20 18.08 7.24
N GLU A 289 5.07 17.48 7.62
CA GLU A 289 3.72 18.01 7.37
C GLU A 289 2.94 18.32 8.64
#